data_AF-A0A847PV20-F1
#
_entry.id   AF-A0A847PV20-F1
#
_cell.length_a   1.000
_cell.length_b   1.000
_cell.length_c   1.000
_cell.angle_alpha   90.00
_cell.angle_beta   90.00
_cell.angle_gamma   90.00
#
_symmetry.space_group_name_H-M   'P 1'
#
loop_
_entity.id
_entity.type
_entity.pdbx_description
1 polymer ?
#
loop_
_entity_poly.entity_id
_entity_poly.type
_entity_poly.pdbx_seq_one_letter_code
_entity_poly.pdbx_strand_id
1 'polypeptide(L)'
;MVKIGSTDNRPRIVFLLSLATSIVLVILFLSGTLLTNISRGEMAYTRVDMAAGSIFVFVITMIISLSLWPRAADWLENREKNNKIPE
;
A
#
# COMPACT_ATOMS: atom_id res chain seq x y z
N MET A 1 24.89 3.17 31.26
CA MET A 1 24.71 2.21 30.15
C MET A 1 23.82 2.84 29.09
N VAL A 2 24.41 3.34 28.01
CA VAL A 2 23.63 3.81 26.85
C VAL A 2 23.40 2.59 25.96
N LYS A 3 22.14 2.13 25.86
CA LYS A 3 21.77 1.04 24.92
C LYS A 3 21.91 1.60 23.50
N ILE A 4 23.03 1.30 22.86
CA ILE A 4 23.27 1.59 21.45
C ILE A 4 22.37 0.68 20.60
N GLY A 5 21.38 1.32 19.96
CA GLY A 5 20.77 0.98 18.69
C GLY A 5 20.56 -0.50 18.38
N SER A 6 19.48 -1.08 18.90
CA SER A 6 18.72 -2.05 18.09
C SER A 6 18.11 -1.24 16.94
N THR A 7 18.57 -1.43 15.70
CA THR A 7 17.94 -0.81 14.52
C THR A 7 16.45 -1.17 14.52
N ASP A 8 15.60 -0.22 14.91
CA ASP A 8 14.16 -0.39 14.80
C ASP A 8 13.79 -0.38 13.31
N ASN A 9 13.69 -1.58 12.75
CA ASN A 9 13.37 -1.80 11.34
C ASN A 9 11.87 -1.62 11.06
N ARG A 10 11.03 -1.51 12.10
CA ARG A 10 9.57 -1.38 11.98
C ARG A 10 9.14 -0.22 11.07
N PRO A 11 9.66 1.02 11.21
CA PRO A 11 9.30 2.11 10.29
C PRO A 11 9.72 1.83 8.85
N ARG A 12 10.88 1.18 8.62
CA ARG A 12 11.32 0.79 7.26
C ARG A 12 10.41 -0.27 6.65
N ILE A 13 10.01 -1.27 7.42
CA ILE A 13 9.10 -2.34 6.97
C ILE A 13 7.73 -1.75 6.62
N VAL A 14 7.17 -0.89 7.48
CA VAL A 14 5.91 -0.19 7.23
C VAL A 14 5.97 0.63 5.94
N PHE A 15 7.06 1.36 5.73
CA PHE A 15 7.26 2.13 4.50
C PHE A 15 7.32 1.23 3.26
N LEU A 16 8.10 0.15 3.30
CA LEU A 16 8.22 -0.79 2.18
C LEU A 16 6.89 -1.48 1.87
N LEU A 17 6.14 -1.89 2.90
CA LEU A 17 4.81 -2.47 2.73
C LEU A 17 3.83 -1.45 2.15
N SER A 18 3.89 -0.20 2.59
CA SER A 18 3.07 0.88 2.06
C SER A 18 3.37 1.14 0.59
N LEU A 19 4.65 1.22 0.24
CA LEU A 19 5.13 1.38 -1.13
C LEU A 19 4.73 0.20 -2.02
N ALA A 20 4.88 -1.03 -1.53
CA ALA A 20 4.46 -2.22 -2.26
C ALA A 20 2.95 -2.20 -2.53
N THR A 21 2.13 -1.87 -1.52
CA THR A 21 0.68 -1.78 -1.70
C THR A 21 0.28 -0.68 -2.68
N SER A 22 0.92 0.49 -2.67
CA SER A 22 0.60 1.56 -3.61
C SER A 22 0.95 1.19 -5.04
N ILE A 23 2.10 0.55 -5.27
CA ILE A 23 2.50 0.05 -6.60
C ILE A 23 1.50 -0.97 -7.14
N VAL A 24 1.08 -1.93 -6.31
CA VAL A 24 0.08 -2.94 -6.72
C VAL A 24 -1.24 -2.29 -7.12
N LEU A 25 -1.71 -1.30 -6.36
CA LEU A 25 -2.95 -0.58 -6.66
C LEU A 25 -2.84 0.27 -7.93
N VAL A 26 -1.68 0.87 -8.19
CA VAL A 26 -1.40 1.57 -9.46
C VAL A 26 -1.48 0.60 -10.64
N ILE A 27 -0.89 -0.59 -10.54
CA ILE A 27 -0.94 -1.61 -11.60
C ILE A 27 -2.39 -2.05 -11.85
N LEU A 28 -3.19 -2.23 -10.79
CA LEU A 28 -4.61 -2.55 -10.90
C LEU A 28 -5.39 -1.44 -11.60
N PHE A 29 -5.15 -0.18 -11.22
CA PHE A 29 -5.78 0.97 -11.87
C PHE A 29 -5.42 1.04 -13.37
N LEU A 30 -4.13 0.93 -13.70
CA LEU A 30 -3.64 1.01 -15.07
C LEU A 30 -4.18 -0.14 -15.94
N SER A 31 -4.22 -1.35 -15.38
CA SER A 31 -4.84 -2.51 -16.01
C SER A 31 -6.32 -2.25 -16.31
N GLY A 32 -7.05 -1.66 -15.37
CA GLY A 32 -8.46 -1.30 -15.54
C GLY A 32 -8.69 -0.25 -16.63
N THR A 33 -7.87 0.80 -16.68
CA THR A 33 -7.99 1.84 -17.71
C THR A 33 -7.65 1.31 -19.10
N LEU A 34 -6.62 0.46 -19.20
CA LEU A 34 -6.25 -0.20 -20.46
C LEU A 34 -7.36 -1.14 -20.95
N LEU A 35 -7.88 -1.97 -20.05
CA LEU A 35 -8.95 -2.91 -20.38
C LEU A 35 -10.22 -2.17 -20.83
N THR A 36 -10.56 -1.06 -20.17
CA THR A 36 -11.72 -0.23 -20.54
C THR A 36 -11.55 0.43 -21.90
N ASN A 37 -10.36 0.94 -22.21
CA ASN A 37 -10.05 1.51 -23.52
C ASN A 37 -10.13 0.47 -24.65
N ILE A 38 -9.62 -0.75 -24.41
CA ILE A 38 -9.71 -1.83 -25.38
C ILE A 38 -11.17 -2.28 -25.58
N SER A 39 -11.92 -2.44 -24.48
CA SER A 39 -13.30 -2.95 -24.52
C SER A 39 -14.28 -2.01 -25.20
N ARG A 40 -14.07 -0.69 -25.15
CA ARG A 40 -15.02 0.29 -25.70
C ARG A 40 -14.79 0.62 -27.18
N GLY A 41 -13.69 0.16 -27.79
CA GLY A 41 -13.37 0.42 -29.20
C GLY A 41 -13.01 1.88 -29.53
N GLU A 42 -13.29 2.81 -28.62
CA GLU A 42 -12.92 4.22 -28.65
C GLU A 42 -11.98 4.54 -27.47
N MET A 43 -11.10 5.53 -27.61
CA MET A 43 -10.22 5.99 -26.52
C MET A 43 -11.05 6.66 -25.40
N ALA A 44 -11.59 5.86 -24.49
CA ALA A 44 -12.39 6.34 -23.36
C ALA A 44 -11.57 7.16 -22.36
N TYR A 45 -10.29 6.84 -22.19
CA TYR A 45 -9.32 7.59 -21.41
C TYR A 45 -8.12 7.97 -22.27
N THR A 46 -7.68 9.22 -22.18
CA THR A 46 -6.44 9.64 -22.83
C THR A 46 -5.23 9.17 -22.04
N ARG A 47 -4.04 9.21 -22.66
CA ARG A 47 -2.77 8.93 -21.97
C ARG A 47 -2.54 9.88 -20.79
N VAL A 48 -2.98 11.14 -20.93
CA VAL A 48 -2.86 12.15 -19.87
C VAL A 48 -3.75 11.77 -18.68
N ASP A 49 -4.97 11.31 -18.92
CA ASP A 49 -5.90 10.88 -17.86
C ASP A 49 -5.37 9.66 -17.10
N MET A 50 -4.81 8.69 -17.82
CA MET A 50 -4.19 7.51 -17.20
C MET A 50 -2.95 7.87 -16.38
N ALA A 51 -2.12 8.79 -16.87
CA ALA A 51 -0.92 9.25 -16.16
C ALA A 51 -1.28 10.06 -14.90
N ALA A 52 -2.16 11.05 -15.02
CA ALA A 52 -2.61 11.86 -13.88
C ALA A 52 -3.36 10.99 -12.85
N GLY A 53 -4.23 10.10 -13.31
CA GLY A 53 -4.96 9.16 -12.47
C GLY A 53 -4.03 8.20 -11.71
N SER A 54 -3.00 7.66 -12.36
CA SER A 54 -2.04 6.76 -11.69
C SER A 54 -1.20 7.47 -10.63
N ILE A 55 -0.78 8.71 -10.86
CA ILE A 55 -0.09 9.52 -9.85
C ILE A 55 -1.02 9.79 -8.66
N PHE A 56 -2.27 10.18 -8.93
CA PHE A 56 -3.26 10.42 -7.87
C PHE A 56 -3.51 9.16 -7.03
N VAL A 57 -3.73 8.02 -7.67
CA VAL A 57 -3.91 6.73 -6.99
C VAL A 57 -2.67 6.37 -6.19
N PHE A 58 -1.47 6.54 -6.74
CA PHE A 58 -0.22 6.27 -6.02
C PHE A 58 -0.12 7.09 -4.73
N VAL A 59 -0.33 8.40 -4.80
CA VAL A 59 -0.18 9.31 -3.65
C VAL A 59 -1.24 9.00 -2.58
N ILE A 60 -2.52 8.91 -2.97
CA ILE A 60 -3.60 8.64 -2.01
C ILE A 60 -3.42 7.28 -1.34
N THR A 61 -3.09 6.24 -2.12
CA THR A 61 -2.87 4.91 -1.55
C THR A 61 -1.64 4.85 -0.65
N MET A 62 -0.56 5.57 -1.00
CA MET A 62 0.62 5.65 -0.14
C MET A 62 0.29 6.34 1.20
N ILE A 63 -0.48 7.43 1.20
CA ILE A 63 -0.93 8.11 2.44
C ILE A 63 -1.80 7.17 3.29
N ILE A 64 -2.77 6.50 2.67
CA ILE A 64 -3.66 5.57 3.35
C ILE A 64 -2.87 4.39 3.92
N SER A 65 -2.00 3.77 3.14
CA SER A 65 -1.22 2.61 3.56
C SER A 65 -0.25 2.94 4.69
N LEU A 66 0.37 4.12 4.68
CA LEU A 66 1.20 4.59 5.80
C LEU A 66 0.41 4.73 7.10
N SER A 67 -0.89 5.01 7.03
CA SER A 67 -1.79 5.05 8.19
C SER A 67 -2.31 3.65 8.56
N LEU A 68 -2.51 2.77 7.58
CA LEU A 68 -3.13 1.46 7.75
C LEU A 68 -2.15 0.40 8.28
N TRP A 69 -0.92 0.35 7.74
CA TRP A 69 0.07 -0.67 8.09
C TRP A 69 0.50 -0.66 9.56
N PRO A 70 0.71 0.49 10.24
CA PRO A 70 0.96 0.51 11.67
C PRO A 70 -0.17 -0.16 12.47
N ARG A 71 -1.43 0.19 12.14
CA ARG A 71 -2.61 -0.37 12.80
C ARG A 71 -2.76 -1.86 12.53
N ALA A 72 -2.48 -2.31 11.31
CA ALA A 72 -2.51 -3.71 10.94
C ALA A 72 -1.43 -4.51 11.70
N ALA A 73 -0.22 -3.95 11.85
CA ALA A 73 0.85 -4.56 12.63
C ALA A 73 0.49 -4.66 14.12
N ASP A 74 -0.06 -3.59 14.71
CA ASP A 74 -0.51 -3.58 16.11
C ASP A 74 -1.64 -4.60 16.34
N TRP A 75 -2.59 -4.68 15.40
CA TRP A 75 -3.69 -5.65 15.47
C TRP A 75 -3.21 -7.10 15.36
N LEU A 76 -2.24 -7.36 14.47
CA LEU A 76 -1.66 -8.69 14.30
C LEU A 76 -0.90 -9.14 15.56
N GLU A 77 -0.12 -8.23 16.17
CA GLU A 77 0.60 -8.51 17.42
C GLU A 77 -0.36 -8.80 18.58
N ASN A 78 -1.46 -8.04 18.70
CA ASN A 78 -2.49 -8.27 19.73
C ASN A 78 -3.21 -9.62 19.52
N ARG A 79 -3.44 -10.03 18.28
CA ARG A 79 -3.98 -11.37 17.98
C ARG A 79 -3.03 -12.48 18.36
N GLU A 80 -1.73 -12.33 18.11
CA GLU A 80 -0.74 -13.34 18.51
C GLU A 80 -0.69 -13.48 20.03
N LYS A 81 -0.71 -12.38 20.78
CA LYS A 81 -0.73 -12.40 22.26
C LYS A 81 -1.98 -13.08 22.82
N ASN A 82 -3.16 -12.81 22.25
CA ASN A 82 -4.41 -13.43 22.70
C ASN A 82 -4.52 -14.92 22.35
N ASN A 83 -3.80 -15.40 21.33
CA ASN A 83 -3.79 -16.82 20.95
C ASN A 83 -2.77 -17.66 21.74
N LYS A 84 -1.88 -17.04 22.53
CA LYS A 84 -1.04 -17.78 23.48
C LYS A 84 -1.89 -18.10 24.70
N ILE A 85 -2.34 -19.36 24.77
CA ILE A 85 -3.07 -19.95 25.90
C ILE A 85 -2.24 -19.69 27.17
N PRO A 86 -2.82 -19.16 28.25
CA PRO A 86 -2.09 -19.01 29.52
C PRO A 86 -1.73 -20.41 30.03
N GLU A 87 -0.44 -20.61 30.35
CA GLU A 87 0.06 -21.83 31.00
C GLU A 87 -0.61 -22.09 32.36
#